data_AF-A0A3D3ZG06-F1
#
_entry.id   AF-A0A3D3ZG06-F1
#
_cell.length_a   1.000
_cell.length_b   1.000
_cell.length_c   1.000
_cell.angle_alpha   90.00
_cell.angle_beta   90.00
_cell.angle_gamma   90.00
#
_symmetry.space_group_name_H-M   'P 1'
#
loop_
_entity.id
_entity.type
_entity.pdbx_description
1 polymer ?
#
loop_
_entity_poly.entity_id
_entity_poly.type
_entity_poly.pdbx_seq_one_letter_code
_entity_poly.pdbx_strand_id
1 'polypeptide(L)'
;EKLARELGVSITTNCDVRRILVEHSEARGVVLADGRVLRADVVIANSDVVTTHRELLSPAVRNERFVRRLEGLEPSCSGFVLMLGVNKRYLQLSHHNIFFSDDYRAEFADLFGRHVPPGNPTIYICATSRSDATQAPEGHENLFVLVNAPYLTARSDWQRDASAYRERVLDVLARYPRAGLEDLREHIICEVMLTPEDFWQKYGANRGSIYGLSSNSRMAPF
;
A
#
# COMPACT_ATOMS: atom_id res chain seq x y z
N GLU A 1 6.54 14.52 -12.05
CA GLU A 1 7.14 14.36 -13.40
C GLU A 1 7.51 15.70 -14.07
N LYS A 2 6.56 16.62 -14.26
CA LYS A 2 6.77 17.92 -14.94
C LYS A 2 8.06 18.64 -14.53
N LEU A 3 8.21 18.98 -13.24
CA LEU A 3 9.39 19.69 -12.74
C LEU A 3 10.70 18.92 -12.98
N ALA A 4 10.69 17.59 -12.85
CA ALA A 4 11.89 16.79 -13.08
C ALA A 4 12.35 16.90 -14.54
N ARG A 5 11.41 16.83 -15.49
CA ARG A 5 11.72 17.01 -16.92
C ARG A 5 12.18 18.44 -17.24
N GLU A 6 11.60 19.46 -16.61
CA GLU A 6 12.04 20.86 -16.74
C GLU A 6 13.48 21.07 -16.26
N LEU A 7 13.92 20.30 -15.26
CA LEU A 7 15.29 20.28 -14.76
C LEU A 7 16.23 19.33 -15.54
N GLY A 8 15.76 18.73 -16.65
CA GLY A 8 16.57 17.86 -17.51
C GLY A 8 16.65 16.40 -17.07
N VAL A 9 15.81 15.95 -16.13
CA VAL A 9 15.76 14.53 -15.73
C VAL A 9 15.07 13.70 -16.82
N SER A 10 15.76 12.67 -17.29
CA SER A 10 15.18 11.65 -18.17
C SER A 10 14.38 10.62 -17.35
N ILE A 11 13.11 10.45 -17.69
CA ILE A 11 12.22 9.46 -17.07
C ILE A 11 11.80 8.45 -18.12
N THR A 12 12.12 7.18 -17.86
CA THR A 12 11.76 6.05 -18.71
C THR A 12 10.89 5.09 -17.92
N THR A 13 9.66 4.86 -18.38
CA THR A 13 8.70 3.93 -17.78
C THR A 13 8.76 2.57 -18.47
N ASN A 14 8.04 1.58 -17.93
CA ASN A 14 7.99 0.21 -18.46
C ASN A 14 9.39 -0.42 -18.61
N CYS A 15 10.27 -0.13 -17.66
CA CYS A 15 11.68 -0.54 -17.67
C CYS A 15 12.04 -1.16 -16.32
N ASP A 16 11.46 -2.33 -16.04
CA ASP A 16 11.69 -3.03 -14.78
C ASP A 16 13.18 -3.34 -14.59
N VAL A 17 13.74 -2.91 -13.47
CA VAL A 17 15.13 -3.19 -13.11
C VAL A 17 15.19 -4.61 -12.55
N ARG A 18 15.92 -5.48 -13.24
CA ARG A 18 16.11 -6.88 -12.83
C ARG A 18 17.25 -7.05 -11.84
N ARG A 19 18.32 -6.26 -11.99
CA ARG A 19 19.46 -6.27 -11.07
C ARG A 19 20.27 -4.97 -11.11
N ILE A 20 20.93 -4.67 -10.01
CA ILE A 20 22.01 -3.69 -9.92
C ILE A 20 23.29 -4.34 -10.46
N LEU A 21 23.96 -3.65 -11.37
CA LEU A 21 25.26 -4.06 -11.89
C LEU A 21 26.33 -3.63 -10.88
N VAL A 22 27.12 -4.59 -10.40
CA VAL A 22 28.24 -4.35 -9.49
C VAL A 22 29.52 -4.88 -10.14
N GLU A 23 30.51 -4.02 -10.28
CA GLU A 23 31.84 -4.33 -10.84
C GLU A 23 32.90 -3.83 -9.85
N HIS A 24 33.89 -4.67 -9.50
CA HIS A 24 34.94 -4.33 -8.53
C HIS A 24 34.41 -3.79 -7.19
N SER A 25 33.31 -4.36 -6.70
CA SER A 25 32.60 -3.95 -5.47
C SER A 25 31.94 -2.57 -5.50
N GLU A 26 31.77 -1.98 -6.68
CA GLU A 26 31.06 -0.71 -6.86
C GLU A 26 29.85 -0.87 -7.79
N ALA A 27 28.76 -0.15 -7.49
CA ALA A 27 27.62 -0.08 -8.39
C ALA A 27 28.02 0.66 -9.68
N ARG A 28 27.66 0.10 -10.83
CA ARG A 28 27.98 0.63 -12.18
C ARG A 28 26.78 0.77 -13.10
N GLY A 29 25.58 0.68 -12.52
CA GLY A 29 24.33 0.81 -13.24
C GLY A 29 23.33 -0.30 -12.91
N VAL A 30 22.43 -0.56 -13.85
CA VAL A 30 21.35 -1.53 -13.71
C VAL A 30 21.17 -2.34 -14.98
N VAL A 31 20.65 -3.56 -14.84
CA VAL A 31 20.21 -4.40 -15.95
C VAL A 31 18.69 -4.50 -15.89
N LEU A 32 18.04 -4.18 -17.00
CA LEU A 32 16.59 -4.23 -17.14
C LEU A 32 16.12 -5.67 -17.39
N ALA A 33 14.81 -5.90 -17.21
CA ALA A 33 14.18 -7.20 -17.46
C ALA A 33 14.34 -7.67 -18.91
N ASP A 34 14.37 -6.75 -19.87
CA ASP A 34 14.61 -7.01 -21.30
C ASP A 34 16.10 -7.27 -21.66
N GLY A 35 16.99 -7.22 -20.67
CA GLY A 35 18.42 -7.47 -20.84
C GLY A 35 19.26 -6.25 -21.19
N ARG A 36 18.66 -5.08 -21.45
CA ARG A 36 19.42 -3.83 -21.64
C ARG A 36 20.18 -3.47 -20.37
N VAL A 37 21.37 -2.87 -20.56
CA VAL A 37 22.22 -2.39 -19.47
C VAL A 37 22.25 -0.87 -19.52
N LEU A 38 21.88 -0.23 -18.40
CA LEU A 38 22.00 1.21 -18.22
C LEU A 38 23.18 1.46 -17.27
N ARG A 39 24.24 2.09 -17.78
CA ARG A 39 25.43 2.43 -16.99
C ARG A 39 25.19 3.72 -16.19
N ALA A 40 25.71 3.77 -14.97
CA ALA A 40 25.68 4.96 -14.13
C ALA A 40 26.83 4.92 -13.11
N ASP A 41 27.32 6.09 -12.72
CA ASP A 41 28.34 6.23 -11.66
C ASP A 41 27.73 6.03 -10.27
N VAL A 42 26.46 6.40 -10.11
CA VAL A 42 25.69 6.29 -8.86
C VAL A 42 24.35 5.64 -9.16
N VAL A 43 23.95 4.69 -8.30
CA VAL A 43 22.64 4.05 -8.34
C VAL A 43 21.91 4.34 -7.04
N ILE A 44 20.76 5.02 -7.15
CA ILE A 44 19.85 5.27 -6.02
C ILE A 44 18.65 4.36 -6.20
N ALA A 45 18.47 3.41 -5.28
CA ALA A 45 17.31 2.53 -5.26
C ALA A 45 16.22 3.17 -4.38
N ASN A 46 15.09 3.52 -5.01
CA ASN A 46 13.87 3.94 -4.31
C ASN A 46 12.87 2.76 -4.15
N SER A 47 13.37 1.54 -4.25
CA SER A 47 12.61 0.31 -3.99
C SER A 47 12.73 -0.09 -2.51
N ASP A 48 11.84 -0.97 -2.05
CA ASP A 48 11.92 -1.54 -0.70
C ASP A 48 13.32 -2.08 -0.40
N VAL A 49 13.84 -1.83 0.80
CA VAL A 49 15.22 -2.19 1.18
C VAL A 49 15.43 -3.71 1.18
N VAL A 50 14.44 -4.48 1.62
CA VAL A 50 14.50 -5.94 1.62
C VAL A 50 14.53 -6.45 0.18
N THR A 51 13.63 -5.96 -0.66
CA THR A 51 13.57 -6.28 -2.10
C THR A 51 14.87 -5.91 -2.81
N THR A 52 15.43 -4.73 -2.53
CA THR A 52 16.68 -4.25 -3.14
C THR A 52 17.84 -5.20 -2.83
N HIS A 53 18.03 -5.55 -1.56
CA HIS A 53 19.14 -6.41 -1.16
C HIS A 53 18.94 -7.88 -1.53
N ARG A 54 17.68 -8.37 -1.53
CA ARG A 54 17.34 -9.77 -1.80
C ARG A 54 17.13 -10.08 -3.28
N GLU A 55 16.70 -9.13 -4.10
CA GLU A 55 16.30 -9.42 -5.48
C GLU A 55 17.20 -8.70 -6.48
N LEU A 56 17.54 -7.44 -6.22
CA LEU A 56 18.30 -6.63 -7.17
C LEU A 56 19.82 -6.84 -7.09
N LEU A 57 20.35 -7.28 -5.95
CA LEU A 57 21.78 -7.64 -5.85
C LEU A 57 22.01 -9.11 -6.19
N SER A 58 23.02 -9.41 -7.00
CA SER A 58 23.36 -10.80 -7.32
C SER A 58 23.90 -11.54 -6.09
N PRO A 59 23.70 -12.88 -5.98
CA PRO A 59 24.22 -13.65 -4.85
C PRO A 59 25.74 -13.51 -4.64
N ALA A 60 26.50 -13.24 -5.71
CA ALA A 60 27.95 -13.09 -5.65
C ALA A 60 28.42 -11.84 -4.88
N VAL A 61 27.60 -10.80 -4.82
CA VAL A 61 27.94 -9.51 -4.14
C VAL A 61 27.04 -9.22 -2.94
N ARG A 62 26.01 -10.04 -2.74
CA ARG A 62 25.02 -9.86 -1.69
C ARG A 62 25.60 -10.23 -0.33
N ASN A 63 25.35 -9.39 0.67
CA ASN A 63 25.64 -9.72 2.06
C ASN A 63 24.49 -10.56 2.66
N GLU A 64 24.64 -11.88 2.63
CA GLU A 64 23.63 -12.82 3.12
C GLU A 64 23.31 -12.70 4.61
N ARG A 65 24.26 -12.20 5.43
CA ARG A 65 23.99 -11.94 6.85
C ARG A 65 23.09 -10.72 7.02
N PHE A 66 23.32 -9.69 6.22
CA PHE A 66 22.52 -8.48 6.24
C PHE A 66 21.10 -8.73 5.73
N VAL A 67 20.95 -9.50 4.64
CA VAL A 67 19.64 -9.90 4.10
C VAL A 67 18.85 -10.69 5.12
N ARG A 68 19.44 -11.72 5.74
CA ARG A 68 18.77 -12.48 6.81
C ARG A 68 18.37 -11.62 8.00
N ARG A 69 19.18 -10.62 8.36
CA ARG A 69 18.81 -9.65 9.40
C ARG A 69 17.58 -8.86 8.98
N LEU A 70 17.54 -8.34 7.76
CA LEU A 70 16.41 -7.56 7.24
C LEU A 70 15.13 -8.40 7.16
N GLU A 71 15.21 -9.63 6.67
CA GLU A 71 14.06 -10.54 6.55
C GLU A 71 13.48 -10.99 7.89
N GLY A 72 14.31 -10.94 8.95
CA GLY A 72 13.89 -11.21 10.32
C GLY A 72 13.18 -10.02 10.99
N LEU A 73 13.19 -8.84 10.39
CA LEU A 73 12.46 -7.68 10.91
C LEU A 73 11.00 -7.76 10.51
N GLU A 74 10.11 -7.50 11.47
CA GLU A 74 8.68 -7.50 11.25
C GLU A 74 8.28 -6.33 10.31
N PRO A 75 7.61 -6.59 9.18
CA PRO A 75 7.06 -5.53 8.33
C PRO A 75 5.98 -4.73 9.06
N SER A 76 5.75 -3.49 8.63
CA SER A 76 4.61 -2.70 9.10
C SER A 76 3.29 -3.38 8.72
N CYS A 77 2.17 -2.88 9.26
CA CYS A 77 0.86 -3.22 8.70
C CYS A 77 0.79 -2.88 7.20
N SER A 78 -0.12 -3.57 6.51
CA SER A 78 -0.54 -3.27 5.15
C SER A 78 -1.84 -2.44 5.19
N GLY A 79 -2.34 -2.08 4.01
CA GLY A 79 -3.70 -1.57 3.81
C GLY A 79 -4.60 -2.56 3.08
N PHE A 80 -5.90 -2.35 3.22
CA PHE A 80 -6.95 -2.76 2.29
C PHE A 80 -7.68 -1.49 1.86
N VAL A 81 -7.75 -1.23 0.57
CA VAL A 81 -8.27 0.03 0.01
C VAL A 81 -9.43 -0.24 -0.92
N LEU A 82 -10.48 0.56 -0.77
CA LEU A 82 -11.53 0.71 -1.77
C LEU A 82 -11.50 2.15 -2.30
N MET A 83 -11.33 2.31 -3.60
CA MET A 83 -11.52 3.57 -4.30
C MET A 83 -12.90 3.53 -4.95
N LEU A 84 -13.86 4.24 -4.38
CA LEU A 84 -15.25 4.21 -4.77
C LEU A 84 -15.61 5.50 -5.50
N GLY A 85 -16.21 5.39 -6.68
CA GLY A 85 -17.01 6.46 -7.26
C GLY A 85 -18.48 6.21 -6.93
N VAL A 86 -19.15 7.21 -6.36
CA VAL A 86 -20.54 7.11 -5.93
C VAL A 86 -21.40 8.20 -6.58
N ASN A 87 -22.63 7.86 -6.95
CA ASN A 87 -23.59 8.77 -7.59
C ASN A 87 -24.43 9.60 -6.61
N LYS A 88 -23.87 9.88 -5.43
CA LYS A 88 -24.50 10.62 -4.34
C LYS A 88 -23.45 11.42 -3.57
N ARG A 89 -23.87 12.56 -3.01
CA ARG A 89 -23.08 13.34 -2.06
C ARG A 89 -23.46 12.97 -0.62
N TYR A 90 -22.46 12.66 0.20
CA TYR A 90 -22.63 12.44 1.63
C TYR A 90 -22.21 13.70 2.39
N LEU A 91 -23.18 14.58 2.66
CA LEU A 91 -22.93 15.90 3.24
C LEU A 91 -22.31 15.84 4.66
N GLN A 92 -22.48 14.71 5.34
CA GLN A 92 -21.92 14.41 6.66
C GLN A 92 -20.41 14.19 6.60
N LEU A 93 -19.86 13.83 5.45
CA LEU A 93 -18.41 13.63 5.28
C LEU A 93 -17.69 14.97 5.15
N SER A 94 -16.53 15.02 5.82
CA SER A 94 -15.48 16.00 5.58
C SER A 94 -14.49 15.47 4.54
N HIS A 95 -13.46 16.26 4.20
CA HIS A 95 -12.37 15.77 3.35
C HIS A 95 -11.72 14.52 3.95
N HIS A 96 -11.44 14.52 5.26
CA HIS A 96 -10.87 13.40 5.99
C HIS A 96 -11.82 12.95 7.09
N ASN A 97 -12.04 11.65 7.21
CA ASN A 97 -12.96 11.04 8.16
C ASN A 97 -12.33 9.79 8.74
N ILE A 98 -12.49 9.58 10.03
CA ILE A 98 -12.05 8.36 10.73
C ILE A 98 -13.22 7.80 11.50
N PHE A 99 -13.50 6.52 11.28
CA PHE A 99 -14.53 5.74 11.94
C PHE A 99 -13.82 4.71 12.82
N PHE A 100 -13.75 4.98 14.11
CA PHE A 100 -12.97 4.18 15.06
C PHE A 100 -13.67 2.87 15.43
N SER A 101 -12.92 1.77 15.40
CA SER A 101 -13.35 0.51 16.01
C SER A 101 -13.71 0.70 17.49
N ASP A 102 -14.74 0.00 17.94
CA ASP A 102 -15.13 -0.04 19.35
C ASP A 102 -14.11 -0.81 20.23
N ASP A 103 -13.25 -1.64 19.62
CA ASP A 103 -12.17 -2.36 20.31
C ASP A 103 -10.86 -2.29 19.52
N TYR A 104 -10.18 -1.16 19.69
CA TYR A 104 -8.88 -0.90 19.07
C TYR A 104 -7.80 -1.91 19.50
N ARG A 105 -7.88 -2.48 20.70
CA ARG A 105 -6.90 -3.48 21.15
C ARG A 105 -7.08 -4.80 20.39
N ALA A 106 -8.32 -5.23 20.19
CA ALA A 106 -8.62 -6.41 19.41
C ALA A 106 -8.18 -6.26 17.95
N GLU A 107 -8.38 -5.06 17.37
CA GLU A 107 -7.92 -4.73 16.01
C GLU A 107 -6.41 -4.97 15.85
N PHE A 108 -5.58 -4.42 16.74
CA PHE A 108 -4.12 -4.62 16.66
C PHE A 108 -3.69 -6.05 16.97
N ALA A 109 -4.43 -6.76 17.83
CA ALA A 109 -4.19 -8.18 18.08
C ALA A 109 -4.49 -9.03 16.82
N ASP A 110 -5.51 -8.67 16.03
CA ASP A 110 -5.77 -9.27 14.72
C ASP A 110 -4.62 -9.01 13.74
N LEU A 111 -4.18 -7.75 13.63
CA LEU A 111 -3.18 -7.32 12.65
C LEU A 111 -1.79 -7.95 12.88
N PHE A 112 -1.25 -7.84 14.10
CA PHE A 112 0.13 -8.23 14.40
C PHE A 112 0.25 -9.57 15.12
N GLY A 113 -0.77 -9.95 15.91
CA GLY A 113 -0.75 -11.19 16.68
C GLY A 113 -1.26 -12.39 15.88
N ARG A 114 -2.43 -12.23 15.24
CA ARG A 114 -3.12 -13.31 14.51
C ARG A 114 -2.87 -13.29 13.00
N HIS A 115 -2.41 -12.16 12.47
CA HIS A 115 -2.21 -11.88 11.04
C HIS A 115 -3.49 -12.11 10.21
N VAL A 116 -4.62 -11.65 10.72
CA VAL A 116 -5.92 -11.73 10.04
C VAL A 116 -6.56 -10.34 9.88
N PRO A 117 -7.37 -10.11 8.84
CA PRO A 117 -8.09 -8.86 8.69
C PRO A 117 -9.09 -8.65 9.85
N PRO A 118 -9.07 -7.49 10.54
CA PRO A 118 -9.93 -7.25 11.70
C PRO A 118 -11.42 -7.36 11.37
N GLY A 119 -12.20 -7.94 12.29
CA GLY A 119 -13.65 -8.08 12.16
C GLY A 119 -14.43 -6.76 12.27
N ASN A 120 -13.94 -5.84 13.11
CA ASN A 120 -14.46 -4.48 13.29
C ASN A 120 -13.28 -3.50 13.16
N PRO A 121 -12.86 -3.18 11.93
CA PRO A 121 -11.70 -2.33 11.72
C PRO A 121 -12.00 -0.85 11.97
N THR A 122 -10.96 -0.08 12.26
CA THR A 122 -10.99 1.36 12.10
C THR A 122 -10.89 1.70 10.61
N ILE A 123 -11.77 2.58 10.14
CA ILE A 123 -11.90 2.91 8.71
C ILE A 123 -11.59 4.38 8.51
N TYR A 124 -10.69 4.67 7.59
CA TYR A 124 -10.43 6.01 7.09
C TYR A 124 -11.14 6.24 5.77
N ILE A 125 -11.82 7.38 5.62
CA ILE A 125 -12.38 7.82 4.33
C ILE A 125 -11.82 9.20 3.99
N CYS A 126 -11.21 9.30 2.81
CA CYS A 126 -10.86 10.57 2.18
C CYS A 126 -11.85 10.87 1.04
N ALA A 127 -12.62 11.94 1.17
CA ALA A 127 -13.56 12.42 0.17
C ALA A 127 -13.01 13.69 -0.48
N THR A 128 -12.11 13.56 -1.45
CA THR A 128 -11.35 14.74 -1.96
C THR A 128 -12.25 15.74 -2.69
N SER A 129 -13.35 15.27 -3.30
CA SER A 129 -14.38 16.12 -3.91
C SER A 129 -15.15 17.02 -2.95
N ARG A 130 -14.91 16.91 -1.63
CA ARG A 130 -15.38 17.88 -0.61
C ARG A 130 -14.57 19.17 -0.59
N SER A 131 -13.31 19.12 -1.01
CA SER A 131 -12.45 20.32 -1.08
C SER A 131 -12.13 20.75 -2.50
N ASP A 132 -12.26 19.83 -3.47
CA ASP A 132 -12.03 20.12 -4.88
C ASP A 132 -13.11 19.47 -5.74
N ALA A 133 -14.09 20.25 -6.19
CA ALA A 133 -15.20 19.77 -6.98
C ALA A 133 -14.78 19.14 -8.33
N THR A 134 -13.55 19.33 -8.79
CA THR A 134 -13.05 18.70 -10.03
C THR A 134 -12.72 17.21 -9.86
N GLN A 135 -12.66 16.72 -8.62
CA GLN A 135 -12.30 15.33 -8.30
C GLN A 135 -13.45 14.33 -8.51
N ALA A 136 -14.69 14.79 -8.72
CA ALA A 136 -15.84 13.94 -9.03
C ALA A 136 -16.86 14.71 -9.90
N PRO A 137 -17.68 14.02 -10.72
CA PRO A 137 -18.78 14.66 -11.43
C PRO A 137 -19.75 15.41 -10.52
N GLU A 138 -20.55 16.30 -11.09
CA GLU A 138 -21.61 16.99 -10.35
C GLU A 138 -22.59 15.98 -9.72
N GLY A 139 -22.97 16.21 -8.46
CA GLY A 139 -23.82 15.28 -7.69
C GLY A 139 -23.15 13.97 -7.24
N HIS A 140 -21.91 13.70 -7.65
CA HIS A 140 -21.17 12.48 -7.33
C HIS A 140 -20.05 12.74 -6.31
N GLU A 141 -19.55 11.69 -5.68
CA GLU A 141 -18.44 11.75 -4.73
C GLU A 141 -17.41 10.66 -5.04
N ASN A 142 -16.15 10.93 -4.70
CA ASN A 142 -15.06 9.97 -4.81
C ASN A 142 -14.52 9.68 -3.41
N LEU A 143 -14.58 8.42 -2.99
CA LEU A 143 -14.22 8.00 -1.65
C LEU A 143 -13.02 7.07 -1.72
N PHE A 144 -11.89 7.50 -1.14
CA PHE A 144 -10.78 6.62 -0.83
C PHE A 144 -11.00 6.07 0.57
N VAL A 145 -11.36 4.79 0.66
CA VAL A 145 -11.58 4.07 1.91
C VAL A 145 -10.34 3.23 2.20
N LEU A 146 -9.71 3.43 3.35
CA LEU A 146 -8.55 2.65 3.80
C LEU A 146 -8.84 1.99 5.14
N VAL A 147 -8.48 0.73 5.21
CA VAL A 147 -8.52 -0.09 6.42
C VAL A 147 -7.14 -0.69 6.63
N ASN A 148 -6.68 -0.77 7.88
CA ASN A 148 -5.47 -1.50 8.21
C ASN A 148 -5.66 -2.99 7.95
N ALA A 149 -4.67 -3.62 7.33
CA ALA A 149 -4.64 -5.05 7.04
C ALA A 149 -3.32 -5.65 7.54
N PRO A 150 -3.28 -6.95 7.88
CA PRO A 150 -2.01 -7.60 8.18
C PRO A 150 -1.11 -7.59 6.93
N TYR A 151 0.20 -7.54 7.12
CA TYR A 151 1.13 -7.86 6.05
C TYR A 151 0.95 -9.32 5.60
N LEU A 152 1.41 -9.64 4.40
CA LEU A 152 1.25 -10.97 3.81
C LEU A 152 2.02 -12.03 4.60
N THR A 153 1.34 -13.13 4.89
CA THR A 153 1.92 -14.36 5.45
C THR A 153 1.52 -15.55 4.57
N ALA A 154 2.05 -16.74 4.86
CA ALA A 154 1.64 -17.96 4.16
C ALA A 154 0.15 -18.33 4.35
N ARG A 155 -0.56 -17.65 5.28
CA ARG A 155 -2.00 -17.82 5.52
C ARG A 155 -2.86 -16.81 4.74
N SER A 156 -2.24 -15.78 4.16
CA SER A 156 -2.95 -14.73 3.42
C SER A 156 -3.40 -15.27 2.07
N ASP A 157 -4.66 -15.04 1.73
CA ASP A 157 -5.25 -15.37 0.43
C ASP A 157 -6.29 -14.29 0.10
N TRP A 158 -5.82 -13.15 -0.38
CA TRP A 158 -6.68 -12.01 -0.69
C TRP A 158 -7.46 -12.22 -1.99
N GLN A 159 -6.99 -13.10 -2.88
CA GLN A 159 -7.80 -13.53 -4.04
C GLN A 159 -9.11 -14.17 -3.59
N ARG A 160 -9.08 -14.98 -2.52
CA ARG A 160 -10.28 -15.56 -1.92
C ARG A 160 -11.01 -14.60 -0.99
N ASP A 161 -10.30 -13.89 -0.12
CA ASP A 161 -10.90 -13.23 1.04
C ASP A 161 -11.34 -11.77 0.76
N ALA A 162 -10.81 -11.11 -0.28
CA ALA A 162 -11.01 -9.67 -0.49
C ALA A 162 -12.47 -9.27 -0.69
N SER A 163 -13.26 -10.03 -1.46
CA SER A 163 -14.67 -9.72 -1.72
C SER A 163 -15.51 -9.79 -0.44
N ALA A 164 -15.30 -10.81 0.38
CA ALA A 164 -15.98 -10.93 1.68
C ALA A 164 -15.54 -9.82 2.64
N TYR A 165 -14.26 -9.41 2.59
CA TYR A 165 -13.76 -8.33 3.42
C TYR A 165 -14.30 -6.96 2.98
N ARG A 166 -14.43 -6.71 1.68
CA ARG A 166 -15.12 -5.54 1.13
C ARG A 166 -16.52 -5.39 1.74
N GLU A 167 -17.33 -6.45 1.70
CA GLU A 167 -18.69 -6.41 2.27
C GLU A 167 -18.67 -6.09 3.76
N ARG A 168 -17.73 -6.67 4.52
CA ARG A 168 -17.56 -6.37 5.94
C ARG A 168 -17.23 -4.89 6.19
N VAL A 169 -16.36 -4.29 5.38
CA VAL A 169 -16.02 -2.86 5.49
C VAL A 169 -17.25 -2.00 5.26
N LEU A 170 -18.05 -2.30 4.23
CA LEU A 170 -19.31 -1.59 3.97
C LEU A 170 -20.35 -1.78 5.08
N ASP A 171 -20.47 -2.99 5.62
CA ASP A 171 -21.35 -3.28 6.76
C ASP A 171 -20.94 -2.53 8.02
N VAL A 172 -19.64 -2.37 8.27
CA VAL A 172 -19.13 -1.60 9.40
C VAL A 172 -19.41 -0.11 9.20
N LEU A 173 -19.21 0.44 8.00
CA LEU A 173 -19.55 1.83 7.68
C LEU A 173 -21.06 2.11 7.88
N ALA A 174 -21.92 1.20 7.45
CA ALA A 174 -23.38 1.33 7.61
C ALA A 174 -23.83 1.35 9.08
N ARG A 175 -23.00 0.90 10.03
CA ARG A 175 -23.31 0.94 11.47
C ARG A 175 -23.06 2.31 12.12
N TYR A 176 -22.48 3.28 11.40
CA TYR A 176 -22.26 4.62 11.92
C TYR A 176 -23.43 5.53 11.54
N PRO A 177 -24.48 5.67 12.40
CA PRO A 177 -25.73 6.36 12.04
C PRO A 177 -25.56 7.86 11.78
N ARG A 178 -24.44 8.45 12.23
CA ARG A 178 -24.12 9.87 11.97
C ARG A 178 -23.41 10.09 10.64
N ALA A 179 -22.96 9.01 9.99
CA ALA A 179 -22.22 9.09 8.73
C ALA A 179 -23.15 9.22 7.51
N GLY A 180 -24.41 8.77 7.62
CA GLY A 180 -25.35 8.76 6.50
C GLY A 180 -24.94 7.80 5.37
N LEU A 181 -24.14 6.76 5.69
CA LEU A 181 -23.55 5.81 4.75
C LEU A 181 -24.31 4.48 4.67
N GLU A 182 -25.53 4.40 5.21
CA GLU A 182 -26.33 3.17 5.28
C GLU A 182 -26.65 2.61 3.89
N ASP A 183 -26.83 3.50 2.91
CA ASP A 183 -27.12 3.17 1.51
C ASP A 183 -25.87 3.24 0.60
N LEU A 184 -24.66 3.36 1.17
CA LEU A 184 -23.42 3.51 0.40
C LEU A 184 -23.28 2.46 -0.70
N ARG A 185 -23.58 1.21 -0.37
CA ARG A 185 -23.50 0.07 -1.28
C ARG A 185 -24.32 0.26 -2.55
N GLU A 186 -25.49 0.88 -2.45
CA GLU A 186 -26.44 1.07 -3.56
C GLU A 186 -25.99 2.17 -4.52
N HIS A 187 -25.14 3.08 -4.03
CA HIS A 187 -24.67 4.24 -4.77
C HIS A 187 -23.30 4.07 -5.43
N ILE A 188 -22.62 2.93 -5.22
CA ILE A 188 -21.32 2.63 -5.86
C ILE A 188 -21.54 2.38 -7.36
N ILE A 189 -20.97 3.26 -8.19
CA ILE A 189 -21.05 3.15 -9.66
C ILE A 189 -19.73 2.68 -10.29
N CYS A 190 -18.61 2.87 -9.60
CA CYS A 190 -17.33 2.29 -9.98
C CYS A 190 -16.49 2.03 -8.74
N GLU A 191 -15.62 1.04 -8.84
CA GLU A 191 -14.80 0.59 -7.73
C GLU A 191 -13.45 0.09 -8.23
N VAL A 192 -12.40 0.41 -7.48
CA VAL A 192 -11.12 -0.29 -7.53
C VAL A 192 -10.76 -0.73 -6.12
N MET A 193 -10.42 -2.01 -5.98
CA MET A 193 -9.97 -2.61 -4.73
C MET A 193 -8.46 -2.87 -4.79
N LEU A 194 -7.73 -2.48 -3.75
CA LEU A 194 -6.32 -2.81 -3.57
C LEU A 194 -6.12 -3.55 -2.25
N THR A 195 -5.42 -4.66 -2.32
CA THR A 195 -5.14 -5.56 -1.20
C THR A 195 -3.65 -5.53 -0.85
N PRO A 196 -3.24 -6.16 0.27
CA PRO A 196 -1.83 -6.40 0.54
C PRO A 196 -1.08 -7.10 -0.61
N GLU A 197 -1.75 -7.99 -1.37
CA GLU A 197 -1.15 -8.64 -2.55
C GLU A 197 -0.90 -7.65 -3.69
N ASP A 198 -1.82 -6.72 -3.93
CA ASP A 198 -1.62 -5.64 -4.90
C ASP A 198 -0.42 -4.78 -4.53
N PHE A 199 -0.26 -4.43 -3.25
CA PHE A 199 0.87 -3.61 -2.82
C PHE A 199 2.20 -4.32 -3.03
N TRP A 200 2.25 -5.62 -2.76
CA TRP A 200 3.42 -6.43 -3.03
C TRP A 200 3.72 -6.54 -4.54
N GLN A 201 2.71 -6.86 -5.36
CA GLN A 201 2.91 -7.10 -6.79
C GLN A 201 3.17 -5.83 -7.60
N LYS A 202 2.47 -4.73 -7.30
CA LYS A 202 2.54 -3.48 -8.08
C LYS A 202 3.69 -2.57 -7.66
N TYR A 203 4.07 -2.59 -6.38
CA TYR A 203 5.05 -1.65 -5.82
C TYR A 203 6.28 -2.33 -5.22
N GLY A 204 6.35 -3.66 -5.22
CA GLY A 204 7.48 -4.40 -4.64
C GLY A 204 7.60 -4.24 -3.12
N ALA A 205 6.51 -3.86 -2.46
CA ALA A 205 6.47 -3.61 -1.02
C ALA A 205 6.71 -4.92 -0.24
N ASN A 206 7.60 -4.89 0.76
CA ASN A 206 7.93 -6.07 1.56
C ASN A 206 6.68 -6.67 2.21
N ARG A 207 6.24 -7.83 1.71
CA ARG A 207 5.00 -8.51 2.14
C ARG A 207 3.77 -7.61 2.10
N GLY A 208 3.73 -6.66 1.16
CA GLY A 208 2.61 -5.73 1.00
C GLY A 208 2.54 -4.60 2.04
N SER A 209 3.54 -4.48 2.93
CA SER A 209 3.57 -3.43 3.95
C SER A 209 3.53 -2.02 3.34
N ILE A 210 2.73 -1.11 3.89
CA ILE A 210 2.61 0.26 3.33
C ILE A 210 3.57 1.27 3.96
N TYR A 211 4.33 0.88 4.99
CA TYR A 211 5.32 1.72 5.67
C TYR A 211 6.71 1.06 5.80
N GLY A 212 6.97 -0.02 5.07
CA GLY A 212 8.22 -0.77 5.14
C GLY A 212 8.33 -1.59 6.43
N LEU A 213 9.36 -1.34 7.24
CA LEU A 213 9.57 -2.07 8.49
C LEU A 213 8.71 -1.51 9.62
N SER A 214 8.24 -2.36 10.51
CA SER A 214 7.46 -1.92 11.67
C SER A 214 8.33 -1.22 12.71
N SER A 215 7.70 -0.30 13.45
CA SER A 215 8.31 0.40 14.57
C SER A 215 7.83 -0.09 15.94
N ASN A 216 7.41 -1.36 16.01
CA ASN A 216 6.86 -1.96 17.23
C ASN A 216 7.93 -2.40 18.25
N SER A 217 9.22 -2.29 17.91
CA SER A 217 10.32 -2.60 18.83
C SER A 217 10.81 -1.34 19.53
N ARG A 218 11.25 -1.48 20.79
CA ARG A 218 11.82 -0.37 21.59
C ARG A 218 13.02 0.34 20.93
N MET A 219 13.65 -0.29 19.94
CA MET A 219 14.83 0.21 19.25
C MET A 219 14.53 0.69 17.82
N ALA A 220 13.27 0.67 17.39
CA ALA A 220 12.89 1.10 16.06
C ALA A 220 12.71 2.63 15.99
N PRO A 221 13.14 3.27 14.89
CA PRO A 221 12.86 4.68 14.64
C PRO A 221 11.36 4.90 14.39
N PHE A 222 10.83 6.02 14.88
CA PHE A 222 9.43 6.43 14.71
C PHE A 222 9.10 6.83 13.27
#